data_AF-A0A7J4G1R5-F1
#
_entry.id   AF-A0A7J4G1R5-F1
#
_cell.length_a   1.000
_cell.length_b   1.000
_cell.length_c   1.000
_cell.angle_alpha   90.00
_cell.angle_beta   90.00
_cell.angle_gamma   90.00
#
_symmetry.space_group_name_H-M   'P 1'
#
loop_
_entity.id
_entity.type
_entity.pdbx_description
1 polymer ?
#
loop_
_entity_poly.entity_id
_entity_poly.type
_entity_poly.pdbx_seq_one_letter_code
_entity_poly.pdbx_strand_id
1 'polypeptide(L)' 'ENKIILGTKRTFKLLRKNKIEKIYISSTPPEFILKSEELKKVKTEKLNLNSLELGKYLGKSFPVAVIGVVKNENVR' A
#
# COMPACT_ATOMS: atom_id res chain seq x y z
N GLU A 1 -4.10 -12.69 -11.94
CA GLU A 1 -4.24 -11.23 -11.75
C GLU A 1 -3.56 -10.79 -10.46
N ASN A 2 -2.64 -9.83 -10.49
CA ASN A 2 -2.07 -9.25 -9.26
C ASN A 2 -3.11 -8.33 -8.62
N LYS A 3 -3.65 -8.71 -7.45
CA LYS A 3 -4.70 -7.94 -6.78
C LYS A 3 -4.08 -6.77 -6.02
N ILE A 4 -4.34 -5.55 -6.48
CA ILE A 4 -3.84 -4.32 -5.87
C ILE A 4 -4.94 -3.76 -4.97
N ILE A 5 -4.57 -3.38 -3.75
CA ILE A 5 -5.45 -2.77 -2.76
C ILE A 5 -5.00 -1.35 -2.56
N LEU A 6 -5.94 -0.43 -2.72
CA LEU A 6 -5.72 0.99 -2.51
C LEU A 6 -6.28 1.40 -1.16
N GLY A 7 -5.55 2.25 -0.46
CA GLY A 7 -5.99 2.85 0.79
C GLY A 7 -5.50 2.13 2.03
N THR A 8 -5.33 2.91 3.09
CA THR A 8 -4.72 2.49 4.35
C THR A 8 -5.55 1.44 5.08
N LYS A 9 -6.84 1.68 5.32
CA LYS A 9 -7.72 0.75 6.08
C LYS A 9 -7.70 -0.67 5.53
N ARG A 10 -7.86 -0.83 4.21
CA ARG A 10 -7.96 -2.13 3.57
C ARG A 10 -6.61 -2.82 3.48
N THR A 11 -5.55 -2.05 3.22
CA THR A 11 -4.17 -2.55 3.23
C THR A 11 -3.78 -3.06 4.61
N PHE A 12 -4.00 -2.29 5.68
CA PHE A 12 -3.73 -2.69 7.06
C PHE A 12 -4.53 -3.93 7.47
N LYS A 13 -5.81 -4.02 7.08
CA LYS A 13 -6.63 -5.22 7.34
C LYS A 13 -6.03 -6.49 6.73
N LEU A 14 -5.46 -6.39 5.52
CA LEU A 14 -4.83 -7.52 4.84
C LEU A 14 -3.40 -7.78 5.32
N LEU A 15 -2.70 -6.72 5.74
CA LEU A 15 -1.38 -6.79 6.36
C LEU A 15 -1.44 -7.60 7.66
N ARG A 16 -2.44 -7.34 8.51
CA ARG A 16 -2.72 -8.15 9.72
C ARG A 16 -2.98 -9.63 9.42
N LYS A 17 -3.54 -9.92 8.23
CA LYS A 17 -3.77 -11.29 7.75
C LYS A 17 -2.57 -11.89 7.02
N ASN A 18 -1.44 -11.18 6.99
CA ASN A 18 -0.20 -11.56 6.30
C ASN A 18 -0.37 -11.86 4.80
N LYS A 19 -1.44 -11.31 4.18
CA LYS A 19 -1.79 -11.49 2.77
C LYS A 19 -1.19 -10.40 1.86
N ILE A 20 -0.41 -9.47 2.41
CA ILE A 20 0.27 -8.42 1.65
C ILE A 20 1.71 -8.87 1.39
N GLU A 21 2.16 -8.73 0.14
CA GLU A 21 3.53 -9.05 -0.28
C GLU A 21 4.44 -7.83 -0.18
N LYS A 22 3.92 -6.71 -0.71
CA LYS A 22 4.65 -5.46 -0.81
C LYS A 22 3.69 -4.30 -0.59
N ILE A 23 4.19 -3.25 0.06
CA ILE A 23 3.47 -2.01 0.27
C ILE A 23 4.25 -0.89 -0.41
N TYR A 24 3.56 -0.09 -1.21
CA TYR A 24 4.08 1.16 -1.72
C TYR A 24 3.47 2.32 -0.94
N ILE A 25 4.33 3.26 -0.57
CA ILE A 25 3.97 4.43 0.22
C ILE A 25 4.28 5.66 -0.62
N SER A 26 3.37 6.63 -0.63
CA SER A 26 3.60 7.93 -1.28
C SER A 26 4.79 8.68 -0.65
N SER A 27 5.27 9.73 -1.30
CA SER A 27 6.38 10.55 -0.80
C SER A 27 6.04 11.24 0.54
N THR A 28 4.78 11.67 0.68
CA THR A 28 4.21 12.34 1.87
C THR A 28 3.11 11.50 2.53
N PRO A 29 3.44 10.37 3.19
CA PRO A 29 2.45 9.59 3.91
C PRO A 29 2.13 10.25 5.27
N PRO A 30 0.90 10.14 5.77
CA PRO A 30 0.59 10.57 7.13
C PRO A 30 1.39 9.79 8.18
N GLU A 31 1.81 10.47 9.26
CA GLU A 31 2.72 9.94 10.30
C GLU A 31 2.28 8.61 10.92
N PHE A 32 0.97 8.37 11.06
CA PHE A 32 0.47 7.12 11.65
C PHE A 32 0.91 5.88 10.86
N ILE A 33 1.09 6.02 9.53
CA ILE A 33 1.58 4.94 8.67
C ILE A 33 3.05 4.71 8.99
N LEU A 34 3.87 5.75 9.04
CA LEU A 34 5.31 5.65 9.32
C LEU A 34 5.60 5.00 10.69
N LYS A 35 4.76 5.28 11.69
CA LYS A 35 4.87 4.69 13.03
C LYS A 35 4.29 3.28 13.15
N SER A 36 3.66 2.76 12.09
CA SER A 36 3.03 1.45 12.14
C SER A 36 4.07 0.33 12.07
N GLU A 37 4.20 -0.40 13.16
CA GLU A 37 5.11 -1.55 13.27
C GLU A 37 4.76 -2.67 12.28
N GLU A 38 3.51 -2.74 11.84
CA GLU A 38 3.04 -3.69 10.81
C GLU A 38 3.80 -3.55 9.49
N LEU A 39 4.30 -2.35 9.16
CA LEU A 39 5.09 -2.10 7.95
C LEU A 39 6.48 -2.74 8.01
N LYS A 40 7.06 -2.92 9.20
CA LYS A 40 8.37 -3.56 9.36
C LYS A 40 8.35 -5.04 9.00
N LYS A 41 7.16 -5.66 9.04
CA LYS A 41 6.97 -7.09 8.76
C LYS A 41 6.83 -7.40 7.26
N VAL A 42 6.76 -6.38 6.41
CA VAL A 42 6.53 -6.54 4.96
C VAL A 42 7.45 -5.63 4.16
N LYS A 43 7.69 -5.97 2.89
CA LYS A 43 8.52 -5.15 2.01
C LYS A 43 7.82 -3.83 1.74
N THR A 44 8.40 -2.73 2.22
CA THR A 44 7.90 -1.37 2.00
C THR A 44 8.78 -0.64 1.01
N GLU A 45 8.16 0.04 0.04
CA GLU A 45 8.88 0.86 -0.94
C GLU A 45 8.26 2.26 -0.99
N LYS A 46 9.12 3.26 -0.85
CA LYS A 46 8.68 4.65 -0.87
C LYS A 46 8.74 5.16 -2.32
N LEU A 47 7.63 5.66 -2.80
CA LEU A 47 7.51 6.28 -4.12
C LEU A 47 7.83 7.76 -4.03
N ASN A 48 8.38 8.31 -5.11
CA ASN A 48 8.69 9.73 -5.22
C ASN A 48 7.47 10.59 -5.58
N LEU A 49 6.29 9.98 -5.70
CA LEU A 49 5.03 10.64 -6.06
C LEU A 49 4.23 11.03 -4.81
N ASN A 50 3.64 12.21 -4.83
CA ASN A 50 2.72 12.66 -3.78
C ASN A 50 1.41 11.87 -3.84
N SER A 51 0.68 11.84 -2.72
CA SER A 51 -0.56 11.06 -2.58
C SER A 51 -1.61 11.42 -3.63
N LEU A 52 -1.69 12.70 -4.02
CA LEU A 52 -2.62 13.19 -5.04
C LEU A 52 -2.24 12.74 -6.46
N GLU A 53 -0.94 12.84 -6.78
CA GLU A 53 -0.35 12.42 -8.05
C GLU A 53 -0.48 10.91 -8.24
N LEU A 54 -0.21 10.14 -7.17
CA LEU A 54 -0.40 8.69 -7.13
C LEU A 54 -1.86 8.30 -7.40
N GLY A 55 -2.80 9.02 -6.80
CA GLY A 55 -4.23 8.84 -7.06
C GLY A 55 -4.56 9.04 -8.54
N LYS A 56 -4.13 10.17 -9.11
CA LYS A 56 -4.31 10.48 -10.55
C LYS A 56 -3.69 9.43 -11.46
N TYR A 57 -2.46 9.01 -11.15
CA TYR A 57 -1.73 7.98 -11.91
C TYR A 57 -2.48 6.64 -11.93
N LEU A 58 -3.15 6.31 -10.83
CA LEU A 58 -4.01 5.12 -10.70
C LEU A 58 -5.43 5.32 -11.25
N GLY A 59 -5.73 6.48 -11.85
CA GLY A 59 -7.07 6.81 -12.34
C GLY A 59 -8.10 7.01 -11.24
N LYS A 60 -7.67 7.40 -10.03
CA LYS A 60 -8.54 7.69 -8.89
C LYS A 60 -8.60 9.18 -8.60
N SER A 61 -9.80 9.71 -8.40
CA SER A 61 -10.04 11.11 -8.01
C SER A 61 -9.73 11.41 -6.54
N PHE A 62 -9.24 10.45 -5.77
CA PHE A 62 -8.88 10.60 -4.36
C PHE A 62 -7.38 10.36 -4.15
N PRO A 63 -6.77 11.04 -3.16
CA PRO A 63 -5.36 10.84 -2.86
C PRO A 63 -5.12 9.43 -2.31
N VAL A 64 -4.09 8.77 -2.86
CA VAL A 64 -3.66 7.43 -2.45
C VAL A 64 -2.30 7.56 -1.75
N ALA A 65 -2.32 7.42 -0.42
CA ALA A 65 -1.09 7.43 0.37
C ALA A 65 -0.40 6.06 0.46
N VAL A 66 -1.18 4.98 0.33
CA VAL A 66 -0.71 3.59 0.50
C VAL A 66 -1.34 2.68 -0.52
N ILE A 67 -0.52 1.83 -1.10
CA ILE A 67 -0.90 0.78 -2.05
C ILE A 67 -0.37 -0.54 -1.49
N GLY A 68 -1.25 -1.49 -1.24
CA GLY A 68 -0.90 -2.86 -0.89
C GLY A 68 -0.97 -3.76 -2.11
N VAL A 69 0.10 -4.48 -2.40
CA VAL A 69 0.10 -5.60 -3.35
C VAL A 69 -0.18 -6.87 -2.57
N VAL A 70 -1.28 -7.55 -2.89
CA VAL A 70 -1.64 -8.82 -2.26
C VAL A 70 -0.70 -9.90 -2.78
N LYS A 71 -0.20 -10.77 -1.89
CA LYS A 71 0.55 -11.97 -2.27
C LYS A 71 -0.29 -12.74 -3.27
N ASN A 72 0.22 -12.92 -4.47
CA ASN A 72 -0.44 -13.79 -5.41
C ASN A 72 -0.14 -15.22 -4.96
N GLU A 73 -1.15 -15.92 -4.44
CA GLU A 73 -1.13 -17.38 -4.36
C GLU A 73 -1.19 -17.91 -5.81
N ASN A 74 -0.09 -17.77 -6.56
CA ASN A 74 0.18 -18.71 -7.65
C ASN A 74 0.62 -20.01 -6.98
N VAL A 75 -0.36 -20.76 -6.50
CA VAL A 75 -0.21 -22.18 -6.28
C VAL A 75 -0.15 -22.81 -7.66
N ARG A 76 1.05 -23.07 -8.16
CA ARG A 76 1.33 -24.17 -9.08
C ARG A 76 2.72 -24.72 -8.79
#